data_AF-A0A949X5E1-F1
#
_entry.id   AF-A0A949X5E1-F1
#
_cell.length_a   1.000
_cell.length_b   1.000
_cell.length_c   1.000
_cell.angle_alpha   90.00
_cell.angle_beta   90.00
_cell.angle_gamma   90.00
#
_symmetry.space_group_name_H-M   'P 1'
#
loop_
_entity.id
_entity.type
_entity.pdbx_description
1 polymer ?
#
loop_
_entity_poly.entity_id
_entity_poly.type
_entity_poly.pdbx_seq_one_letter_code
_entity_poly.pdbx_strand_id
1 'polypeptide(L)'
;MENNTNSSAKVTLIGDSLNKARTVIQDLLTFSLEEIKNNPSSEEEILNLWLSSIRNVEEFFFKEFERTNNKKIYKRMIRLLMFKR
;
A
#
# COMPACT_ATOMS: atom_id res chain seq x y z
N MET A 1 15.19 13.14 -30.68
CA MET A 1 16.16 12.60 -29.72
C MET A 1 15.87 13.19 -28.37
N GLU A 2 15.73 12.29 -27.40
CA GLU A 2 15.22 12.52 -26.04
C GLU A 2 16.19 13.35 -25.20
N ASN A 3 15.63 14.07 -24.21
CA ASN A 3 16.06 13.95 -22.81
C ASN A 3 15.07 14.70 -21.91
N ASN A 4 13.98 13.99 -21.57
CA ASN A 4 13.02 14.40 -20.56
C ASN A 4 13.49 13.88 -19.19
N THR A 5 14.70 14.25 -18.77
CA THR A 5 15.32 13.82 -17.51
C THR A 5 15.29 14.94 -16.49
N ASN A 6 14.09 15.27 -16.01
CA ASN A 6 13.97 16.03 -14.77
C ASN A 6 12.70 15.61 -14.01
N SER A 7 12.60 14.31 -13.72
CA SER A 7 11.82 13.87 -12.57
C SER A 7 12.46 14.51 -11.34
N SER A 8 11.73 15.39 -10.65
CA SER A 8 12.18 16.03 -9.40
C SER A 8 12.77 14.97 -8.46
N ALA A 9 13.90 15.24 -7.80
CA ALA A 9 14.51 14.32 -6.83
C ALA A 9 13.49 13.76 -5.81
N LYS A 10 12.45 14.54 -5.49
CA LYS A 10 11.32 14.10 -4.65
C LYS A 10 10.49 12.97 -5.26
N VAL A 11 10.26 12.99 -6.57
CA VAL A 11 9.51 11.93 -7.27
C VAL A 11 10.31 10.63 -7.29
N THR A 12 11.63 10.69 -7.47
CA THR A 12 12.51 9.51 -7.35
C THR A 12 12.46 8.93 -5.94
N LEU A 13 12.58 9.79 -4.91
CA LEU A 13 12.45 9.35 -3.52
C LEU A 13 11.09 8.70 -3.22
N ILE A 14 9.99 9.25 -3.76
CA ILE A 14 8.66 8.64 -3.64
C ILE A 14 8.65 7.23 -4.27
N GLY A 15 9.22 7.08 -5.47
CA GLY A 15 9.32 5.78 -6.14
C GLY A 15 10.10 4.75 -5.32
N ASP A 16 11.25 5.13 -4.79
CA ASP A 16 12.09 4.24 -3.97
C ASP A 16 11.39 3.84 -2.66
N SER A 17 10.73 4.79 -2.00
CA SER A 17 9.95 4.52 -0.79
C SER A 17 8.78 3.57 -1.06
N LEU A 18 8.08 3.73 -2.20
CA LEU A 18 7.00 2.81 -2.59
C LEU A 18 7.53 1.40 -2.89
N ASN A 19 8.70 1.29 -3.53
CA ASN A 19 9.35 0.00 -3.77
C ASN A 19 9.72 -0.71 -2.46
N LYS A 20 10.29 0.02 -1.51
CA LYS A 20 10.61 -0.52 -0.17
C LYS A 20 9.35 -0.99 0.57
N ALA A 21 8.30 -0.17 0.57
CA ALA A 21 7.03 -0.53 1.18
C ALA A 21 6.43 -1.80 0.56
N ARG A 22 6.51 -1.95 -0.77
CA ARG A 22 6.07 -3.17 -1.46
C ARG A 22 6.82 -4.41 -0.96
N THR A 23 8.15 -4.35 -0.88
CA THR A 23 8.95 -5.49 -0.39
C THR A 23 8.55 -5.86 1.03
N VAL A 24 8.44 -4.89 1.93
CA VAL A 24 8.02 -5.14 3.33
C VAL A 24 6.64 -5.81 3.40
N ILE A 25 5.67 -5.35 2.60
CA ILE A 25 4.33 -5.95 2.57
C ILE A 25 4.37 -7.39 2.03
N GLN A 26 5.20 -7.67 1.01
CA GLN A 26 5.37 -9.01 0.45
C GLN A 26 5.99 -9.98 1.46
N ASP A 27 7.01 -9.53 2.18
CA ASP A 27 7.66 -10.33 3.23
C ASP A 27 6.67 -10.62 4.38
N LEU A 28 5.94 -9.61 4.84
CA LEU A 28 4.92 -9.76 5.88
C LEU A 28 3.82 -10.75 5.49
N LEU A 29 3.35 -10.70 4.24
CA LEU A 29 2.36 -11.66 3.75
C LEU A 29 2.92 -13.08 3.77
N THR A 30 4.17 -13.25 3.34
CA THR A 30 4.84 -14.55 3.35
C THR A 30 4.93 -15.11 4.77
N PHE A 31 5.42 -14.31 5.73
CA PHE A 31 5.50 -14.72 7.13
C PHE A 31 4.13 -15.02 7.74
N SER A 32 3.12 -14.23 7.40
CA SER A 32 1.73 -14.46 7.86
C SER A 32 1.22 -15.82 7.40
N LEU A 33 1.41 -16.16 6.12
CA LEU A 33 0.97 -17.42 5.56
C LEU A 33 1.76 -18.62 6.10
N GLU A 34 3.06 -18.44 6.35
CA GLU A 34 3.89 -19.45 7.00
C GLU A 34 3.44 -19.73 8.44
N GLU A 35 3.12 -18.69 9.21
CA GLU A 35 2.59 -18.84 10.57
C GLU A 35 1.23 -19.55 10.57
N ILE A 36 0.31 -19.16 9.68
CA ILE A 36 -0.98 -19.86 9.54
C ILE A 36 -0.79 -21.33 9.21
N LYS A 37 0.15 -21.64 8.30
CA LYS A 37 0.45 -23.03 7.93
C LYS A 37 1.01 -23.84 9.10
N ASN A 38 1.89 -23.25 9.91
CA ASN A 38 2.55 -23.93 11.03
C ASN A 38 1.69 -23.94 12.30
N ASN A 39 0.80 -22.96 12.45
CA ASN A 39 -0.06 -22.75 13.60
C ASN A 39 -1.44 -22.21 13.15
N PRO A 40 -2.34 -23.07 12.65
CA PRO A 40 -3.65 -22.64 12.14
C PRO A 40 -4.53 -21.90 13.15
N SER A 41 -4.29 -22.09 14.45
CA SER A 41 -5.04 -21.38 15.50
C SER A 41 -4.82 -19.86 15.49
N SER A 42 -3.74 -19.38 14.86
CA SER A 42 -3.40 -17.96 14.72
C SER A 42 -4.12 -17.25 13.57
N GLU A 43 -4.83 -17.99 12.70
CA GLU A 43 -5.37 -17.43 11.45
C GLU A 43 -6.28 -16.23 11.68
N GLU A 44 -7.20 -16.32 12.65
CA GLU A 44 -8.12 -15.23 12.97
C GLU A 44 -7.39 -14.01 13.53
N GLU A 45 -6.36 -14.21 14.37
CA GLU A 45 -5.56 -13.10 14.91
C GLU A 45 -4.80 -12.38 13.79
N ILE A 46 -4.15 -13.15 12.91
CA ILE A 46 -3.42 -12.63 11.75
C ILE A 46 -4.37 -11.90 10.80
N LEU A 47 -5.55 -12.45 10.52
CA LEU A 47 -6.57 -11.79 9.71
C LEU A 47 -6.97 -10.44 10.31
N ASN A 48 -7.20 -10.38 11.63
CA ASN A 48 -7.55 -9.15 12.32
C ASN A 48 -6.42 -8.10 12.27
N LEU A 49 -5.15 -8.52 12.33
CA LEU A 49 -4.00 -7.63 12.15
C LEU A 49 -3.97 -7.04 10.73
N TRP A 50 -4.22 -7.85 9.70
CA TRP A 50 -4.29 -7.36 8.32
C TRP A 50 -5.44 -6.39 8.11
N LEU A 51 -6.64 -6.74 8.57
CA LEU A 51 -7.84 -5.90 8.42
C LEU A 51 -7.69 -4.55 9.12
N SER A 52 -7.19 -4.53 10.36
CA SER A 52 -6.96 -3.30 11.10
C SER A 52 -5.88 -2.43 10.45
N SER A 53 -4.79 -3.04 9.97
CA SER A 53 -3.71 -2.32 9.29
C SER A 53 -4.15 -1.70 7.97
N ILE A 54 -4.89 -2.45 7.14
CA ILE A 54 -5.42 -1.95 5.86
C ILE A 54 -6.39 -0.79 6.11
N ARG A 55 -7.29 -0.92 7.09
CA ARG A 55 -8.23 0.16 7.45
C ARG A 55 -7.49 1.43 7.87
N ASN A 56 -6.47 1.32 8.72
CA ASN A 56 -5.68 2.47 9.17
C ASN A 56 -4.99 3.18 8.00
N VAL A 57 -4.45 2.41 7.05
CA VAL A 57 -3.83 2.96 5.84
C VAL A 57 -4.86 3.65 4.96
N GLU A 58 -6.02 3.03 4.73
CA GLU A 58 -7.14 3.62 3.96
C GLU A 58 -7.61 4.95 4.57
N GLU A 59 -7.83 4.98 5.88
CA GLU A 59 -8.24 6.20 6.60
C GLU A 59 -7.22 7.33 6.44
N PHE A 60 -5.93 7.00 6.55
CA PHE A 60 -4.86 7.98 6.35
C PHE A 60 -4.87 8.53 4.92
N PHE A 61 -4.99 7.65 3.92
CA PHE A 61 -5.10 8.07 2.52
C PHE A 61 -6.29 9.01 2.31
N PHE A 62 -7.47 8.66 2.85
CA PHE A 62 -8.66 9.48 2.72
C PHE A 62 -8.47 10.88 3.32
N LYS A 63 -7.95 10.96 4.56
CA LYS A 63 -7.64 12.22 5.24
C LYS A 63 -6.67 13.10 4.43
N GLU A 64 -5.62 12.51 3.89
CA GLU A 64 -4.64 13.25 3.09
C GLU A 64 -5.21 13.73 1.74
N PHE A 65 -6.12 12.97 1.14
CA PHE A 65 -6.80 13.41 -0.08
C PHE A 65 -7.74 14.58 0.17
N GLU A 66 -8.51 14.54 1.26
CA GLU A 66 -9.35 15.66 1.67
C GLU A 66 -8.51 16.90 1.95
N ARG A 67 -7.41 16.73 2.72
CA ARG A 67 -6.48 17.82 3.06
C ARG A 67 -5.87 18.50 1.84
N THR A 68 -5.58 17.75 0.78
CA THR A 68 -4.91 18.27 -0.43
C THR A 68 -5.87 18.58 -1.59
N ASN A 69 -7.17 18.29 -1.44
CA ASN A 69 -8.20 18.39 -2.48
C ASN A 69 -7.79 17.71 -3.82
N ASN A 70 -6.95 16.67 -3.77
CA ASN A 70 -6.41 16.02 -4.97
C ASN A 70 -7.29 14.86 -5.45
N LYS A 71 -8.45 15.22 -6.02
CA LYS A 71 -9.47 14.26 -6.50
C LYS A 71 -8.96 13.29 -7.56
N LYS A 72 -7.90 13.63 -8.31
CA LYS A 72 -7.37 12.79 -9.39
C LYS A 72 -6.64 11.56 -8.85
N ILE A 73 -5.81 11.73 -7.82
CA ILE A 73 -5.09 10.61 -7.20
C ILE A 73 -6.09 9.72 -6.47
N TYR A 74 -6.99 10.30 -5.68
CA TYR A 74 -8.07 9.56 -5.00
C TYR A 74 -8.85 8.64 -5.96
N LYS A 75 -9.43 9.20 -7.03
CA LYS A 75 -10.20 8.42 -8.00
C LYS A 75 -9.40 7.30 -8.66
N ARG A 76 -8.10 7.51 -8.92
CA ARG A 76 -7.24 6.49 -9.54
C ARG A 76 -6.88 5.38 -8.55
N MET A 77 -6.49 5.72 -7.32
CA MET A 77 -6.14 4.76 -6.28
C MET A 77 -7.34 3.90 -5.87
N ILE A 78 -8.47 4.53 -5.58
CA ILE A 78 -9.70 3.82 -5.19
C ILE A 78 -10.20 2.91 -6.32
N ARG A 79 -10.09 3.34 -7.58
CA ARG A 79 -10.46 2.50 -8.72
C ARG A 79 -9.57 1.25 -8.83
N LEU A 80 -8.27 1.35 -8.52
CA LEU A 80 -7.37 0.20 -8.50
C LEU A 80 -7.70 -0.78 -7.35
N LEU A 81 -8.18 -0.27 -6.21
CA LEU A 81 -8.57 -1.10 -5.07
C LEU A 81 -9.92 -1.81 -5.32
N MET A 82 -10.90 -1.12 -5.88
CA MET A 82 -12.25 -1.69 -6.13
C MET A 82 -12.31 -2.62 -7.34
N PHE A 83 -11.52 -2.35 -8.37
CA PHE A 83 -11.54 -3.13 -9.61
C PHE A 83 -10.19 -3.82 -9.77
N LYS A 84 -10.12 -5.10 -9.36
CA LYS A 84 -9.04 -5.99 -9.81
C LYS A 84 -9.04 -5.94 -11.35
N ARG A 85 -7.94 -5.44 -11.93
CA ARG A 85 -7.67 -5.57 -13.36
C ARG A 85 -6.98 -6.89 -13.63
#